data_AF-A0A0D3A082-F1
#
_entry.id   AF-A0A0D3A082-F1
#
_cell.length_a   1.000
_cell.length_b   1.000
_cell.length_c   1.000
_cell.angle_alpha   90.00
_cell.angle_beta   90.00
_cell.angle_gamma   90.00
#
_symmetry.space_group_name_H-M   'P 1'
#
loop_
_entity.id
_entity.type
_entity.pdbx_description
1 polymer ?
#
loop_
_entity_poly.entity_id
_entity_poly.type
_entity_poly.pdbx_seq_one_letter_code
_entity_poly.pdbx_strand_id
1 'polypeptide(L)' 'MEVIERVPDIDSDNLEGQTLEKIKGEVEFKHVKFMYPSRLETPIFDDFCLRVPSGKTVALVGGSGSGK' A
#
# COMPACT_ATOMS: atom_id res chain seq x y z
N MET A 1 4.36 -6.02 -29.58
CA MET A 1 3.43 -4.89 -29.65
C MET A 1 2.54 -4.83 -28.42
N GLU A 2 2.03 -5.96 -27.91
CA GLU A 2 1.15 -6.02 -26.72
C GLU A 2 1.66 -5.31 -25.45
N VAL A 3 2.96 -5.31 -25.15
CA VAL A 3 3.49 -4.63 -23.95
C VAL A 3 3.39 -3.11 -24.05
N ILE A 4 3.51 -2.56 -25.26
CA ILE A 4 3.46 -1.10 -25.50
C ILE A 4 2.00 -0.62 -25.49
N GLU A 5 1.07 -1.45 -25.95
CA GLU A 5 -0.36 -1.11 -26.04
C GLU A 5 -1.13 -1.39 -24.73
N ARG A 6 -0.54 -2.13 -23.79
CA ARG A 6 -1.15 -2.47 -22.51
C ARG A 6 -1.27 -1.23 -21.62
N VAL A 7 -2.48 -0.95 -21.18
CA VAL A 7 -2.75 0.02 -20.11
C VAL A 7 -2.80 -0.71 -18.75
N PRO A 8 -2.00 -0.32 -17.75
CA PRO A 8 -2.07 -0.90 -16.40
C PRO A 8 -3.23 -0.32 -15.58
N ASP A 9 -3.75 -1.09 -14.62
CA ASP A 9 -4.81 -0.62 -13.71
C ASP A 9 -4.34 0.55 -12.82
N ILE A 10 -3.04 0.58 -12.51
CA ILE A 10 -2.37 1.68 -11.82
C ILE A 10 -1.45 2.33 -12.85
N ASP A 11 -1.94 3.42 -13.45
CA ASP A 11 -1.23 4.18 -14.48
C ASP A 11 -0.34 5.26 -13.85
N SER A 12 0.96 5.17 -14.09
CA SER A 12 1.95 6.12 -13.58
C SER A 12 1.95 7.46 -14.33
N ASP A 13 1.43 7.48 -15.55
CA ASP A 13 1.43 8.67 -16.41
C ASP A 13 0.11 9.45 -16.30
N ASN A 14 -0.90 8.88 -15.63
CA ASN A 14 -2.15 9.56 -15.35
C ASN A 14 -1.95 10.66 -14.30
N LEU A 15 -2.23 11.90 -14.70
CA LEU A 15 -2.15 13.10 -13.85
C LEU A 15 -3.48 13.42 -13.13
N GLU A 16 -4.51 12.62 -13.38
CA GLU A 16 -5.78 12.71 -12.65
C GLU A 16 -5.60 12.28 -11.19
N GLY A 17 -6.36 12.91 -10.30
CA GLY A 17 -6.31 12.63 -8.87
C GLY A 17 -6.39 13.89 -8.03
N GLN A 18 -6.27 13.71 -6.72
CA GLN A 18 -6.32 14.81 -5.77
C GLN A 18 -4.90 15.22 -5.34
N THR A 19 -4.52 16.45 -5.68
CA THR A 19 -3.33 17.08 -5.10
C THR A 19 -3.72 17.83 -3.84
N LEU A 20 -3.18 17.42 -2.69
CA LEU A 20 -3.44 18.08 -1.41
C LEU A 20 -2.52 19.31 -1.25
N GLU A 21 -3.09 20.49 -1.04
CA GLU A 21 -2.31 21.73 -0.81
C GLU A 21 -1.49 21.69 0.49
N LYS A 22 -2.00 20.98 1.51
CA LYS A 22 -1.36 20.83 2.82
C LYS A 22 -1.50 19.40 3.31
N ILE A 23 -0.41 18.83 3.81
CA ILE A 23 -0.37 17.46 4.33
C ILE A 23 0.14 17.52 5.77
N LYS A 24 -0.63 16.93 6.71
CA LYS A 24 -0.21 16.81 8.12
C LYS A 24 0.80 15.68 8.33
N GLY A 25 0.81 14.65 7.47
CA GLY A 25 1.72 13.51 7.58
C GLY A 25 1.29 12.44 8.58
N GLU A 26 0.01 12.41 8.96
CA GLU A 26 -0.58 11.27 9.65
C GLU A 26 -0.90 10.16 8.64
N VAL A 27 -0.58 8.92 8.97
CA VAL A 27 -0.80 7.75 8.11
C VAL A 27 -1.60 6.71 8.89
N GLU A 28 -2.58 6.11 8.22
CA GLU A 28 -3.45 5.11 8.84
C GLU A 28 -3.76 3.97 7.85
N PHE A 29 -3.52 2.74 8.28
CA PHE A 29 -3.99 1.50 7.65
C PHE A 29 -5.23 1.04 8.42
N LYS A 30 -6.33 0.77 7.71
CA LYS A 30 -7.61 0.34 8.30
C LYS A 30 -8.05 -0.96 7.66
N HIS A 31 -8.14 -2.01 8.47
CA HIS A 31 -8.70 -3.31 8.08
C HIS A 31 -8.11 -3.84 6.76
N VAL A 32 -6.80 -3.68 6.59
CA VAL A 32 -6.13 -4.01 5.33
C VAL A 32 -6.06 -5.51 5.15
N LYS A 33 -6.63 -5.98 4.04
CA LYS A 33 -6.47 -7.34 3.52
C LYS A 33 -5.61 -7.28 2.27
N PHE A 34 -4.51 -8.03 2.25
CA PHE A 34 -3.57 -7.99 1.14
C PHE A 34 -2.98 -9.37 0.83
N MET A 35 -2.89 -9.67 -0.47
CA MET A 35 -2.32 -10.88 -1.02
C MET A 35 -1.58 -10.51 -2.31
N TYR A 36 -0.46 -11.16 -2.59
CA TYR A 36 0.21 -10.97 -3.88
C TYR A 36 -0.59 -11.64 -5.01
N PRO A 37 -0.77 -11.01 -6.18
CA PRO A 37 -1.49 -11.63 -7.30
C PRO A 37 -0.89 -12.96 -7.77
N SER A 38 0.42 -13.15 -7.59
CA SER A 38 1.12 -14.40 -7.90
C SER A 38 0.87 -15.53 -6.89
N ARG A 39 0.30 -15.24 -5.72
CA ARG A 39 0.08 -16.17 -4.60
C ARG A 39 -1.22 -15.86 -3.87
N LEU A 40 -2.35 -16.03 -4.56
CA LEU A 40 -3.68 -15.73 -4.02
C LEU A 40 -4.07 -16.61 -2.82
N GLU A 41 -3.49 -17.81 -2.71
CA GLU A 41 -3.77 -18.75 -1.60
C GLU A 41 -3.06 -18.40 -0.29
N THR A 42 -2.19 -17.38 -0.28
CA THR A 42 -1.38 -17.02 0.89
C THR A 42 -1.59 -15.56 1.25
N PRO A 43 -2.54 -15.25 2.15
CA PRO A 43 -2.73 -13.88 2.60
C PRO A 43 -1.54 -13.39 3.42
N ILE A 44 -1.11 -12.16 3.14
CA ILE A 44 -0.05 -11.47 3.89
C ILE A 44 -0.64 -10.67 5.04
N PHE A 45 -1.73 -9.95 4.76
CA PHE A 45 -2.52 -9.27 5.78
C PHE A 45 -3.97 -9.75 5.72
N ASP A 46 -4.51 -10.04 6.90
CA ASP A 46 -5.93 -10.26 7.14
C ASP A 46 -6.33 -9.35 8.30
N ASP A 47 -7.02 -8.26 7.98
CA ASP A 47 -7.48 -7.24 8.94
C ASP A 47 -6.37 -6.40 9.61
N PHE A 48 -5.32 -6.03 8.87
CA PHE A 48 -4.22 -5.23 9.44
C PHE A 48 -4.62 -3.76 9.68
N CYS A 49 -4.39 -3.29 10.91
CA CYS A 49 -4.61 -1.90 11.32
C CYS A 49 -3.34 -1.29 11.91
N LEU A 50 -2.99 -0.08 11.48
CA LEU A 50 -1.84 0.67 12.00
C LEU A 50 -2.12 2.17 11.90
N ARG A 51 -1.83 2.92 12.95
CA ARG A 51 -1.88 4.38 12.94
C ARG A 51 -0.52 4.96 13.29
N VAL A 52 -0.01 5.81 12.42
CA VAL A 52 1.25 6.55 12.59
C VAL A 52 0.92 8.04 12.68
N PRO A 53 0.95 8.62 13.90
CA PRO A 53 0.72 10.05 14.05
C PRO A 53 1.81 10.89 13.36
N SER A 54 1.46 12.10 12.95
CA SER A 54 2.40 13.04 12.35
C SER A 54 3.64 13.29 13.24
N GLY A 55 4.81 13.34 12.61
CA GLY A 55 6.08 13.60 13.28
C GLY A 55 6.58 12.46 14.16
N LYS A 56 5.97 11.27 14.07
CA LYS A 56 6.41 10.07 14.80
C LYS A 56 7.13 9.11 13.87
N THR A 57 8.07 8.37 14.45
CA THR A 57 8.75 7.24 13.81
C THR A 57 8.22 5.96 14.42
N VAL A 58 7.89 4.99 13.58
CA VAL A 58 7.46 3.65 13.98
C VAL A 58 8.43 2.65 13.36
N ALA A 59 8.76 1.61 14.13
CA ALA A 59 9.54 0.47 13.66
C ALA A 59 8.64 -0.77 13.58
N LEU A 60 8.66 -1.47 12.44
CA LEU A 60 8.00 -2.76 12.27
C LEU A 60 9.02 -3.87 12.56
N VAL A 61 8.70 -4.76 13.50
CA VAL A 61 9.58 -5.85 13.97
C VAL A 61 8.86 -7.20 13.96
N GLY A 62 9.60 -8.30 13.77
CA GLY A 62 9.01 -9.64 13.56
C GLY A 62 9.85 -10.57 12.66
N GLY A 63 9.41 -11.82 12.51
CA GLY A 63 10.17 -12.88 11.83
C GLY A 63 10.19 -12.80 10.31
N SER A 64 10.99 -13.66 9.66
CA SER A 64 11.00 -13.77 8.20
C SER A 64 9.60 -14.12 7.66
N GLY A 65 9.19 -13.48 6.56
CA GLY A 65 7.89 -13.72 5.92
C GLY A 65 6.67 -13.08 6.60
N SER A 66 6.84 -12.32 7.70
CA SER A 66 5.71 -11.79 8.47
C SER A 66 5.03 -10.54 7.89
N GLY A 67 5.39 -10.10 6.68
CA GLY A 67 4.80 -8.90 6.06
C GLY A 67 5.16 -7.57 6.74
N LYS A 68 6.33 -7.47 7.38
CA LYS A 68 6.87 -6.17 7.82
C LYS A 68 7.33 -5.34 6.63
#